data_AF-C4XHH6-F1
#
_entry.id   AF-C4XHH6-F1
#
_cell.length_a   1.000
_cell.length_b   1.000
_cell.length_c   1.000
_cell.angle_alpha   90.00
_cell.angle_beta   90.00
_cell.angle_gamma   90.00
#
_symmetry.space_group_name_H-M   'P 1'
#
loop_
_entity.id
_entity.type
_entity.pdbx_description
1 polymer ?
#
loop_
_entity_poly.entity_id
_entity_poly.type
_entity_poly.pdbx_seq_one_letter_code
_entity_poly.pdbx_strand_id
1 'polypeptide(L)'
;MVLAALLAALCLTAMLGVPALAAPPGPADLSRTIETARVAIAGHEKTIVSYDAEMRSLTGNDPASARRREEIRIIKQHYVREIESLKAKIVDDYKKIQEFKARGIQ
;
A
#
# COMPACT_ATOMS: atom_id res chain seq x y z
N MET A 1 -19.84 49.81 -9.10
CA MET A 1 -19.14 48.59 -9.58
C MET A 1 -18.28 47.91 -8.50
N VAL A 2 -18.46 48.19 -7.20
CA VAL A 2 -17.65 47.60 -6.11
C VAL A 2 -18.35 46.42 -5.43
N LEU A 3 -19.69 46.39 -5.44
CA LEU A 3 -20.50 45.36 -4.77
C LEU A 3 -20.45 43.99 -5.49
N ALA A 4 -20.40 44.00 -6.83
CA ALA A 4 -20.32 42.77 -7.64
C ALA A 4 -18.96 42.06 -7.50
N ALA A 5 -17.88 42.83 -7.31
CA ALA A 5 -16.54 42.29 -7.12
C ALA A 5 -16.38 41.61 -5.74
N LEU A 6 -17.06 42.11 -4.71
CA LEU A 6 -17.05 41.51 -3.37
C LEU A 6 -17.83 40.19 -3.29
N LEU A 7 -18.96 40.07 -3.99
CA LEU A 7 -19.71 38.81 -4.05
C LEU A 7 -18.96 37.71 -4.82
N ALA A 8 -18.26 38.07 -5.90
CA ALA A 8 -17.47 37.11 -6.68
C ALA A 8 -16.26 36.58 -5.88
N ALA A 9 -15.65 37.41 -5.04
CA ALA A 9 -14.56 37.00 -4.16
C ALA A 9 -15.02 36.06 -3.03
N LEU A 10 -16.26 36.22 -2.52
CA LEU A 10 -16.81 35.34 -1.49
C LEU A 10 -17.21 33.95 -2.03
N CYS A 11 -17.63 33.86 -3.29
CA CYS A 11 -17.95 32.57 -3.92
C CYS A 11 -16.71 31.74 -4.27
N LEU A 12 -15.56 32.37 -4.52
CA LEU A 12 -14.32 31.65 -4.83
C LEU A 12 -13.68 30.98 -3.59
N THR A 13 -13.89 31.53 -2.39
CA THR A 13 -13.38 30.90 -1.16
C THR A 13 -14.23 29.72 -0.69
N ALA A 14 -15.49 29.62 -1.13
CA ALA A 14 -16.35 28.47 -0.86
C ALA A 14 -16.01 27.23 -1.73
N MET A 15 -15.23 27.41 -2.81
CA MET A 15 -14.82 26.34 -3.73
C MET A 15 -13.41 25.81 -3.45
N LEU A 16 -12.64 26.47 -2.58
CA LEU A 16 -11.44 25.89 -1.99
C LEU A 16 -11.91 24.94 -0.89
N GLY A 17 -12.46 23.81 -1.34
CA GLY A 17 -12.80 22.68 -0.48
C GLY A 17 -11.64 22.43 0.45
N VAL A 18 -11.84 22.76 1.72
CA VAL A 18 -11.08 22.16 2.81
C VAL A 18 -11.10 20.67 2.49
N PRO A 19 -9.94 20.00 2.26
CA PRO A 19 -9.97 18.56 2.08
C PRO A 19 -10.69 18.04 3.31
N ALA A 20 -11.90 17.53 3.11
CA ALA A 20 -12.69 16.96 4.18
C ALA A 20 -11.75 15.93 4.80
N LEU A 21 -11.27 16.23 6.02
CA LEU A 21 -10.38 15.37 6.77
C LEU A 21 -11.09 14.03 6.78
N ALA A 22 -10.63 13.12 5.93
CA ALA A 22 -11.30 11.85 5.72
C ALA A 22 -11.46 11.25 7.11
N ALA A 23 -12.70 10.94 7.48
CA ALA A 23 -12.97 10.36 8.77
C ALA A 23 -12.01 9.18 8.97
N PRO A 24 -11.41 9.02 10.17
CA PRO A 24 -10.51 7.92 10.42
C PRO A 24 -11.19 6.59 10.04
N PRO A 25 -10.47 5.66 9.39
CA PRO A 25 -11.07 4.47 8.82
C PRO A 25 -11.79 3.65 9.89
N GLY A 26 -13.02 3.23 9.58
CA GLY A 26 -13.82 2.39 10.48
C GLY A 26 -13.40 0.92 10.45
N PRO A 27 -13.98 0.07 11.33
CA PRO A 27 -13.66 -1.36 11.40
C PRO A 27 -13.81 -2.10 10.07
N ALA A 28 -14.83 -1.74 9.27
CA ALA A 28 -15.08 -2.34 7.96
C ALA A 28 -14.00 -1.97 6.94
N ASP A 29 -13.54 -0.72 6.94
CA ASP A 29 -12.47 -0.26 6.04
C ASP A 29 -11.12 -0.88 6.40
N LEU A 30 -10.83 -1.01 7.70
CA LEU A 30 -9.66 -1.73 8.18
C LEU A 30 -9.70 -3.20 7.77
N SER A 31 -10.86 -3.87 7.89
CA SER A 31 -11.05 -5.25 7.44
C SER A 31 -10.82 -5.40 5.94
N ARG A 32 -11.37 -4.48 5.13
CA ARG A 32 -11.12 -4.45 3.69
C ARG A 32 -9.63 -4.26 3.38
N THR A 33 -8.96 -3.40 4.15
CA THR A 33 -7.53 -3.13 3.95
C THR A 33 -6.68 -4.36 4.27
N ILE A 34 -7.04 -5.12 5.31
CA ILE A 34 -6.39 -6.41 5.62
C ILE A 34 -6.52 -7.39 4.46
N GLU A 35 -7.72 -7.54 3.89
CA GLU A 35 -7.94 -8.45 2.76
C GLU A 35 -7.15 -8.00 1.51
N THR A 36 -7.15 -6.72 1.19
CA THR A 36 -6.33 -6.17 0.10
C THR A 36 -4.83 -6.45 0.34
N ALA A 37 -4.34 -6.25 1.56
CA ALA A 37 -2.96 -6.52 1.91
C ALA A 37 -2.60 -8.01 1.79
N ARG A 38 -3.51 -8.92 2.16
CA ARG A 38 -3.33 -10.38 1.97
C ARG A 38 -3.21 -10.76 0.50
N VAL A 39 -4.07 -10.21 -0.36
CA VAL A 39 -4.01 -10.43 -1.80
C VAL A 39 -2.69 -9.91 -2.38
N ALA A 40 -2.24 -8.73 -1.94
CA ALA A 40 -0.96 -8.17 -2.37
C ALA A 40 0.24 -9.05 -1.93
N ILE A 41 0.25 -9.54 -0.68
CA ILE A 41 1.27 -10.47 -0.19
C ILE A 41 1.34 -11.72 -1.08
N ALA A 42 0.20 -12.36 -1.34
CA ALA A 42 0.16 -13.56 -2.20
C ALA A 42 0.67 -13.27 -3.62
N GLY A 43 0.36 -12.08 -4.16
CA GLY A 43 0.90 -11.61 -5.43
C GLY A 43 2.43 -11.47 -5.42
N HIS A 44 2.98 -10.83 -4.39
CA HIS A 44 4.43 -10.68 -4.24
C HIS A 44 5.14 -12.03 -4.03
N GLU A 45 4.56 -12.93 -3.24
CA GLU A 45 5.09 -14.28 -3.04
C GLU A 45 5.15 -15.07 -4.36
N LYS A 46 4.10 -15.00 -5.18
CA LYS A 46 4.09 -15.60 -6.53
C LYS A 46 5.20 -15.02 -7.42
N THR A 47 5.41 -13.71 -7.37
CA THR A 47 6.48 -13.05 -8.12
C THR A 47 7.87 -13.52 -7.67
N ILE A 48 8.11 -13.65 -6.35
CA ILE A 48 9.36 -14.19 -5.80
C ILE A 48 9.60 -15.62 -6.32
N VAL A 49 8.58 -16.47 -6.32
CA VAL A 49 8.69 -17.85 -6.84
C VAL A 49 9.04 -17.87 -8.33
N SER A 50 8.48 -16.96 -9.13
CA SER A 50 8.84 -16.81 -10.55
C SER A 50 10.31 -16.46 -10.72
N TYR A 51 10.83 -15.52 -9.92
CA TYR A 51 12.24 -15.15 -9.94
C TYR A 51 13.17 -16.26 -9.44
N ASP A 52 12.72 -17.09 -8.50
CA ASP A 52 13.45 -18.29 -8.11
C ASP A 52 13.55 -19.31 -9.24
N ALA A 53 12.49 -19.47 -10.05
CA ALA A 53 12.54 -20.31 -11.23
C ALA A 53 13.53 -19.77 -12.28
N GLU A 54 13.53 -18.46 -12.51
CA GLU A 54 14.49 -17.80 -13.40
C GLU A 54 15.94 -17.94 -12.92
N MET A 55 16.21 -17.74 -11.63
CA MET A 55 17.56 -17.96 -11.08
C MET A 55 18.06 -19.40 -11.30
N ARG A 56 17.16 -20.39 -11.19
CA ARG A 56 17.52 -21.80 -11.43
C ARG A 56 17.81 -22.08 -12.90
N SER A 57 17.20 -21.35 -13.84
CA SER A 57 17.47 -21.52 -15.27
C SER A 57 18.76 -20.85 -15.74
N LEU A 58 19.25 -19.84 -15.00
CA LEU A 58 20.53 -19.16 -15.24
C LEU A 58 21.73 -20.02 -14.78
N THR A 59 21.96 -21.12 -15.51
CA THR A 59 23.02 -22.11 -15.25
C THR A 59 24.40 -21.70 -15.78
N GLY A 60 24.46 -20.71 -16.67
CA GLY A 60 25.70 -20.20 -17.24
C GLY A 60 26.51 -19.33 -16.27
N ASN A 61 27.83 -19.42 -16.33
CA ASN A 61 28.74 -18.52 -15.61
C ASN A 61 29.23 -17.36 -16.48
N ASP A 62 28.51 -17.03 -17.55
CA ASP A 62 28.81 -15.87 -18.37
C ASP A 62 28.49 -14.56 -17.62
N PRO A 63 29.15 -13.44 -17.99
CA PRO A 63 28.92 -12.16 -17.35
C PRO A 63 27.47 -11.67 -17.37
N ALA A 64 26.68 -12.03 -18.39
CA ALA A 64 25.28 -11.60 -18.47
C ALA A 64 24.40 -12.37 -17.46
N SER A 65 24.58 -13.69 -17.36
CA SER A 65 23.91 -14.51 -16.34
C SER A 65 24.28 -14.08 -14.93
N ALA A 66 25.55 -13.71 -14.70
CA ALA A 66 25.99 -13.20 -13.39
C ALA A 66 25.29 -11.88 -13.02
N ARG A 67 25.22 -10.92 -13.95
CA ARG A 67 24.48 -9.66 -13.75
C ARG A 67 23.00 -9.90 -13.49
N ARG A 68 22.37 -10.77 -14.27
CA ARG A 68 20.94 -11.07 -14.12
C ARG A 68 20.61 -11.71 -12.78
N ARG A 69 21.44 -12.62 -12.27
CA ARG A 69 21.26 -13.18 -10.91
C ARG A 69 21.33 -12.10 -9.84
N GLU A 70 22.22 -11.12 -9.99
CA GLU A 70 22.33 -10.02 -9.05
C GLU A 70 21.12 -9.08 -9.08
N GLU A 71 20.65 -8.72 -10.28
CA GLU A 71 19.39 -7.99 -10.45
C GLU A 71 18.23 -8.71 -9.76
N ILE A 72 18.11 -10.02 -9.97
CA ILE A 72 17.06 -10.83 -9.35
C ILE A 72 17.18 -10.79 -7.82
N ARG A 73 18.39 -10.86 -7.23
CA ARG A 73 18.56 -10.74 -5.77
C ARG A 73 18.03 -9.42 -5.23
N ILE A 74 18.35 -8.31 -5.90
CA ILE A 74 17.89 -6.97 -5.51
C ILE A 74 16.36 -6.88 -5.61
N ILE A 75 15.78 -7.35 -6.72
CA ILE A 75 14.32 -7.34 -6.94
C ILE A 75 13.61 -8.20 -5.89
N LYS A 76 14.12 -9.41 -5.60
CA LYS A 76 13.55 -10.27 -4.57
C LYS A 76 13.61 -9.61 -3.20
N GLN A 77 14.71 -8.94 -2.86
CA GLN A 77 14.84 -8.24 -1.59
C GLN A 77 13.81 -7.11 -1.46
N HIS A 78 13.51 -6.39 -2.55
CA HIS A 78 12.44 -5.40 -2.57
C HIS A 78 11.08 -6.05 -2.22
N TYR A 79 10.68 -7.13 -2.89
CA TYR A 79 9.40 -7.79 -2.59
C TYR A 79 9.32 -8.37 -1.18
N VAL A 80 10.43 -8.88 -0.64
CA VAL A 80 10.48 -9.33 0.77
C VAL A 80 10.16 -8.17 1.72
N ARG A 81 10.76 -7.00 1.51
CA ARG A 81 10.49 -5.80 2.33
C ARG A 81 9.04 -5.33 2.19
N GLU A 82 8.48 -5.35 0.99
CA GLU A 82 7.06 -5.02 0.77
C GLU A 82 6.13 -5.98 1.53
N ILE A 83 6.41 -7.29 1.49
CA ILE A 83 5.66 -8.29 2.24
C ILE A 83 5.76 -8.05 3.75
N GLU A 84 6.95 -7.75 4.28
CA GLU A 84 7.16 -7.44 5.69
C GLU A 84 6.38 -6.18 6.12
N SER A 85 6.41 -5.14 5.31
CA SER A 85 5.63 -3.91 5.51
C SER A 85 4.12 -4.20 5.56
N LEU A 86 3.60 -4.97 4.60
CA LEU A 86 2.19 -5.37 4.57
C LEU A 86 1.79 -6.23 5.76
N LYS A 87 2.66 -7.16 6.19
CA LYS A 87 2.44 -7.97 7.41
C LYS A 87 2.36 -7.08 8.65
N ALA A 88 3.28 -6.12 8.80
CA ALA A 88 3.24 -5.16 9.91
C ALA A 88 1.95 -4.33 9.89
N LYS A 89 1.53 -3.88 8.70
CA LYS A 89 0.27 -3.15 8.51
C LYS A 89 -0.95 -3.98 8.93
N ILE A 90 -1.03 -5.25 8.52
CA ILE A 90 -2.13 -6.14 8.90
C ILE A 90 -2.21 -6.28 10.43
N VAL A 91 -1.07 -6.44 11.11
CA VAL A 91 -1.04 -6.52 12.58
C VAL A 91 -1.54 -5.22 13.22
N ASP A 92 -1.15 -4.06 12.69
CA ASP A 92 -1.62 -2.75 13.17
C ASP A 92 -3.13 -2.56 12.96
N ASP A 93 -3.64 -2.87 11.76
CA ASP A 93 -5.07 -2.79 11.45
C ASP A 93 -5.89 -3.73 12.35
N TYR A 94 -5.40 -4.94 12.63
CA TYR A 94 -6.05 -5.85 13.57
C TYR A 94 -6.12 -5.29 15.00
N LYS A 95 -5.05 -4.66 15.48
CA LYS A 95 -5.04 -4.02 16.81
C LYS A 95 -6.11 -2.94 16.90
N LYS A 96 -6.20 -2.07 15.89
CA LYS A 96 -7.23 -1.01 15.82
C LYS A 96 -8.65 -1.58 15.81
N ILE A 97 -8.89 -2.67 15.07
CA ILE A 97 -10.20 -3.35 15.09
C ILE A 97 -10.52 -3.86 16.50
N GLN A 98 -9.55 -4.42 17.23
CA GLN A 98 -9.78 -4.84 18.61
C GLN A 98 -10.05 -3.67 19.56
N GLU A 99 -9.43 -2.51 19.33
CA GLU A 99 -9.74 -1.29 20.09
C GLU A 99 -11.18 -0.80 19.83
N PHE A 100 -11.66 -0.86 18.58
CA PHE A 100 -13.06 -0.56 18.27
C PHE A 100 -14.02 -1.51 18.97
N LYS A 101 -13.73 -2.83 18.93
CA LYS A 101 -14.52 -3.85 19.62
C LYS A 101 -14.56 -3.63 21.13
N ALA A 102 -13.43 -3.29 21.75
CA ALA A 102 -13.36 -2.97 23.17
C ALA A 102 -14.20 -1.75 23.57
N ARG A 103 -14.44 -0.83 22.63
CA ARG A 103 -15.32 0.34 22.79
C ARG A 103 -16.79 0.05 22.42
N GLY A 104 -17.14 -1.20 22.10
CA GLY A 104 -18.48 -1.59 21.68
C GLY A 104 -18.86 -1.15 20.26
N ILE A 105 -17.88 -0.76 19.46
CA ILE A 105 -18.06 -0.35 18.06
C ILE A 105 -17.84 -1.60 17.18
N GLN A 106 -18.84 -1.96 16.38
CA GLN A 106 -18.81 -3.11 15.47
C GLN A 106 -18.63 -2.67 14.02
#